data_AF-A0A1E4US71-F1
#
_entry.id   AF-A0A1E4US71-F1
#
_cell.length_a   1.000
_cell.length_b   1.000
_cell.length_c   1.000
_cell.angle_alpha   90.00
_cell.angle_beta   90.00
_cell.angle_gamma   90.00
#
_symmetry.space_group_name_H-M   'P 1'
#
loop_
_entity.id
_entity.type
_entity.pdbx_description
1 polymer ?
#
loop_
_entity_poly.entity_id
_entity_poly.type
_entity_poly.pdbx_seq_one_letter_code
_entity_poly.pdbx_strand_id
1 'polypeptide(L)'
;MKAMQKGFTLIELMIVVAIIGILAAVALPAYQDYTVRAKVSEGAIAASSIKIGVADLFANRGIAGVAAYSAEIEDDQPNLQTDKIEAIAVDAATGAISITFLTEAEGEREGVPQLATENVLVYTPYIGGEAIADDNSTGSIVWRCNPNVSETTILAKYLPAECRD
;
A
#
# COMPACT_ATOMS: atom_id res chain seq x y z
N MET A 1 60.20 5.55 23.11
CA MET A 1 60.09 5.92 21.68
C MET A 1 58.63 6.28 21.41
N LYS A 2 58.34 7.52 20.98
CA LYS A 2 56.98 7.90 20.53
C LYS A 2 56.77 7.32 19.13
N ALA A 3 55.82 6.40 18.97
CA ALA A 3 55.42 5.93 17.66
C ALA A 3 54.80 7.11 16.88
N MET A 4 55.37 7.47 15.73
CA MET A 4 54.74 8.43 14.82
C MET A 4 53.47 7.78 14.27
N GLN A 5 52.32 8.31 14.65
CA GLN A 5 51.03 7.87 14.16
C GLN A 5 50.94 8.23 12.66
N LYS A 6 50.92 7.22 11.78
CA LYS A 6 50.69 7.43 10.35
C LYS A 6 49.26 7.94 10.17
N GLY A 7 49.12 9.16 9.66
CA GLY A 7 47.83 9.73 9.29
C GLY A 7 47.31 9.16 7.98
N PHE A 8 46.00 9.25 7.78
CA PHE A 8 45.33 8.91 6.52
C PHE A 8 45.73 9.91 5.42
N THR A 9 45.97 9.44 4.20
CA THR A 9 46.31 10.33 3.08
C THR A 9 45.05 10.92 2.44
N LEU A 10 45.17 12.12 1.87
CA LEU A 10 44.07 12.73 1.11
C LEU A 10 43.66 11.87 -0.10
N ILE A 11 44.61 11.15 -0.71
CA ILE A 11 44.31 10.28 -1.85
C ILE A 11 43.49 9.06 -1.43
N GLU A 12 43.78 8.45 -0.29
CA GLU A 12 42.96 7.35 0.25
C GLU A 12 41.53 7.83 0.53
N LEU A 13 41.39 9.04 1.12
CA LEU A 13 40.07 9.58 1.43
C LEU A 13 39.27 9.91 0.17
N MET A 14 39.91 10.46 -0.86
CA MET A 14 39.26 10.73 -2.15
C MET A 14 38.78 9.47 -2.86
N ILE A 15 39.57 8.38 -2.82
CA ILE A 15 39.16 7.10 -3.42
C ILE A 15 37.95 6.53 -2.68
N VAL A 16 37.93 6.59 -1.34
CA VAL A 16 36.79 6.11 -0.54
C VAL A 16 35.52 6.89 -0.88
N VAL A 17 35.61 8.23 -0.97
CA VAL A 17 34.46 9.07 -1.36
C VAL A 17 33.97 8.74 -2.77
N ALA A 18 34.88 8.48 -3.72
CA ALA A 18 34.51 8.08 -5.08
C ALA A 18 33.73 6.75 -5.10
N ILE A 19 34.19 5.75 -4.35
CA ILE A 19 33.51 4.44 -4.26
C ILE A 19 32.14 4.58 -3.58
N ILE A 20 32.06 5.32 -2.46
CA ILE A 20 30.78 5.57 -1.77
C ILE A 20 29.81 6.29 -2.70
N GLY A 21 30.28 7.26 -3.50
CA GLY A 21 29.45 7.97 -4.48
C GLY A 21 28.80 7.02 -5.50
N ILE A 22 29.54 6.06 -6.03
CA ILE A 22 29.01 5.04 -6.96
C ILE A 22 27.99 4.13 -6.27
N LEU A 23 28.32 3.64 -5.07
CA LEU A 23 27.42 2.77 -4.31
C LEU A 23 26.12 3.49 -3.93
N ALA A 24 26.21 4.75 -3.49
CA ALA A 24 25.07 5.58 -3.10
C ALA A 24 24.13 5.84 -4.28
N ALA A 25 24.64 6.03 -5.50
CA ALA A 25 23.82 6.26 -6.70
C ALA A 25 22.86 5.11 -7.00
N VAL A 26 23.22 3.86 -6.66
CA VAL A 26 22.36 2.68 -6.84
C VAL A 26 21.58 2.35 -5.56
N ALA A 27 22.22 2.47 -4.40
CA ALA A 27 21.64 2.09 -3.12
C ALA A 27 20.52 3.04 -2.66
N LEU A 28 20.66 4.35 -2.89
CA LEU A 28 19.66 5.32 -2.43
C LEU A 28 18.31 5.17 -3.14
N PRO A 29 18.23 5.08 -4.48
CA PRO A 29 16.94 4.82 -5.15
C PRO A 29 16.31 3.50 -4.71
N ALA A 30 17.10 2.43 -4.58
CA ALA A 30 16.61 1.14 -4.13
C ALA A 30 16.07 1.18 -2.69
N TYR A 31 16.75 1.91 -1.79
CA TYR A 31 16.31 2.11 -0.42
C TYR A 31 15.02 2.94 -0.35
N GLN A 32 14.91 3.99 -1.17
CA GLN A 32 13.68 4.78 -1.29
C GLN A 32 12.51 3.91 -1.78
N ASP A 33 12.73 3.07 -2.78
CA ASP A 33 11.68 2.18 -3.27
C ASP A 33 11.23 1.17 -2.19
N TYR A 34 12.17 0.68 -1.37
CA TYR A 34 11.86 -0.18 -0.23
C TYR A 34 11.04 0.53 0.84
N THR A 35 11.39 1.76 1.21
CA THR A 35 10.65 2.52 2.22
C THR A 35 9.25 2.89 1.75
N VAL A 36 9.08 3.23 0.46
CA VAL A 36 7.75 3.46 -0.13
C VAL A 36 6.91 2.18 -0.06
N ARG A 37 7.47 1.02 -0.43
CA ARG A 37 6.76 -0.26 -0.32
C ARG A 37 6.34 -0.56 1.12
N ALA A 38 7.22 -0.30 2.09
CA ALA A 38 6.91 -0.49 3.50
C ALA A 38 5.74 0.40 3.96
N LYS A 39 5.71 1.67 3.50
CA LYS A 39 4.57 2.58 3.73
C LYS A 39 3.29 2.06 3.06
N VAL A 40 3.36 1.54 1.83
CA VAL A 40 2.19 0.95 1.14
C VAL A 40 1.66 -0.31 1.85
N SER A 41 2.53 -1.10 2.47
CA SER A 41 2.10 -2.27 3.26
C SER A 41 1.26 -1.90 4.49
N GLU A 42 1.29 -0.66 4.96
CA GLU A 42 0.34 -0.18 5.98
C GLU A 42 -1.11 -0.25 5.45
N GLY A 43 -1.33 0.09 4.18
CA GLY A 43 -2.62 -0.08 3.53
C GLY A 43 -3.05 -1.54 3.49
N ALA A 44 -2.15 -2.49 3.24
CA ALA A 44 -2.49 -3.92 3.30
C ALA A 44 -2.99 -4.35 4.69
N ILE A 45 -2.40 -3.78 5.75
CA ILE A 45 -2.84 -4.00 7.14
C ILE A 45 -4.20 -3.35 7.37
N ALA A 46 -4.41 -2.10 6.94
CA ALA A 46 -5.69 -1.41 7.06
C ALA A 46 -6.81 -2.17 6.31
N ALA A 47 -6.52 -2.70 5.12
CA ALA A 47 -7.46 -3.53 4.36
C ALA A 47 -7.90 -4.78 5.15
N SER A 48 -7.05 -5.32 6.02
CA SER A 48 -7.33 -6.62 6.67
C SER A 48 -8.58 -6.59 7.56
N SER A 49 -8.84 -5.49 8.28
CA SER A 49 -10.07 -5.31 9.07
C SER A 49 -11.29 -5.12 8.18
N ILE A 50 -11.14 -4.33 7.12
CA ILE A 50 -12.23 -4.02 6.16
C ILE A 50 -12.67 -5.28 5.41
N LYS A 51 -11.71 -6.15 5.03
CA LYS A 51 -11.99 -7.46 4.41
C LYS A 51 -12.87 -8.34 5.27
N ILE A 52 -12.70 -8.30 6.60
CA ILE A 52 -13.53 -9.05 7.54
C ILE A 52 -14.96 -8.50 7.53
N GLY A 53 -15.13 -7.17 7.58
CA GLY A 53 -16.45 -6.53 7.53
C GLY A 53 -17.20 -6.81 6.22
N VAL A 54 -16.53 -6.71 5.07
CA VAL A 54 -17.11 -7.07 3.77
C VAL A 54 -17.54 -8.54 3.77
N ALA A 55 -16.68 -9.45 4.23
CA ALA A 55 -16.99 -10.88 4.24
C ALA A 55 -18.16 -11.22 5.17
N ASP A 56 -18.23 -10.62 6.36
CA ASP A 56 -19.30 -10.84 7.33
C ASP A 56 -20.64 -10.30 6.81
N LEU A 57 -20.69 -9.06 6.32
CA LEU A 57 -21.96 -8.51 5.84
C LEU A 57 -22.42 -9.14 4.53
N PHE A 58 -21.50 -9.55 3.66
CA PHE A 58 -21.84 -10.36 2.48
C PHE A 58 -22.43 -11.71 2.89
N ALA A 59 -21.85 -12.41 3.88
CA ALA A 59 -22.37 -13.69 4.35
C ALA A 59 -23.76 -13.56 5.00
N ASN A 60 -24.01 -12.45 5.70
CA ASN A 60 -25.28 -12.24 6.41
C ASN A 60 -26.41 -11.74 5.50
N ARG A 61 -26.11 -10.88 4.51
CA ARG A 61 -27.12 -10.14 3.73
C ARG A 61 -26.80 -9.98 2.24
N GLY A 62 -25.78 -10.68 1.73
CA GLY A 62 -25.33 -10.55 0.34
C GLY A 62 -24.82 -9.15 0.02
N ILE A 63 -24.98 -8.71 -1.23
CA ILE A 63 -24.60 -7.38 -1.71
C ILE A 63 -25.31 -6.27 -0.92
N ALA A 64 -26.54 -6.47 -0.47
CA ALA A 64 -27.23 -5.49 0.35
C ALA A 64 -26.51 -5.26 1.70
N GLY A 65 -25.82 -6.28 2.23
CA GLY A 65 -24.95 -6.14 3.39
C GLY A 65 -23.70 -5.34 3.06
N VAL A 66 -23.03 -5.65 1.95
CA VAL A 66 -21.85 -4.91 1.48
C VAL A 66 -22.16 -3.43 1.24
N ALA A 67 -23.31 -3.12 0.63
CA ALA A 67 -23.77 -1.76 0.41
C ALA A 67 -24.01 -1.00 1.73
N ALA A 68 -24.54 -1.67 2.76
CA ALA A 68 -24.69 -1.06 4.08
C ALA A 68 -23.32 -0.80 4.73
N TYR A 69 -22.39 -1.75 4.62
CA TYR A 69 -21.02 -1.58 5.14
C TYR A 69 -20.27 -0.45 4.43
N SER A 70 -20.46 -0.30 3.11
CA SER A 70 -19.89 0.78 2.32
C SER A 70 -20.28 2.15 2.88
N ALA A 71 -21.55 2.34 3.21
CA ALA A 71 -22.03 3.57 3.84
C ALA A 71 -21.46 3.78 5.26
N GLU A 72 -21.34 2.72 6.07
CA GLU A 72 -20.70 2.81 7.39
C GLU A 72 -19.23 3.24 7.30
N ILE A 73 -18.49 2.72 6.31
CA ILE A 73 -17.11 3.13 6.04
C ILE A 73 -17.03 4.58 5.58
N GLU A 74 -17.95 5.04 4.72
CA GLU A 74 -18.00 6.43 4.27
C GLU A 74 -18.26 7.41 5.44
N ASP A 75 -19.13 7.05 6.37
CA ASP A 75 -19.40 7.87 7.56
C ASP A 75 -18.20 7.89 8.54
N ASP A 76 -17.40 6.82 8.59
CA ASP A 76 -16.27 6.68 9.51
C ASP A 76 -14.92 7.16 8.96
N GLN A 77 -14.89 7.77 7.75
CA GLN A 77 -13.64 8.23 7.11
C GLN A 77 -12.67 8.97 8.04
N PRO A 78 -13.10 9.92 8.90
CA PRO A 78 -12.18 10.64 9.78
C PRO A 78 -11.38 9.74 10.73
N ASN A 79 -11.92 8.56 11.09
CA ASN A 79 -11.27 7.59 11.98
C ASN A 79 -10.40 6.58 11.23
N LEU A 80 -10.49 6.53 9.90
CA LEU A 80 -9.74 5.61 9.03
C LEU A 80 -8.47 6.24 8.46
N GLN A 81 -8.28 7.54 8.66
CA GLN A 81 -7.08 8.27 8.23
C GLN A 81 -5.87 7.95 9.12
N THR A 82 -4.71 7.83 8.47
CA THR A 82 -3.41 7.71 9.15
C THR A 82 -2.43 8.73 8.55
N ASP A 83 -1.18 8.72 8.99
CA ASP A 83 -0.11 9.51 8.37
C ASP A 83 0.15 9.15 6.90
N LYS A 84 -0.36 8.01 6.43
CA LYS A 84 -0.14 7.46 5.10
C LYS A 84 -1.43 7.23 4.32
N ILE A 85 -2.53 6.94 5.00
CA ILE A 85 -3.83 6.65 4.40
C ILE A 85 -4.71 7.89 4.45
N GLU A 86 -5.24 8.30 3.30
CA GLU A 86 -6.15 9.44 3.14
C GLU A 86 -7.62 9.03 3.17
N ALA A 87 -7.95 7.91 2.54
CA ALA A 87 -9.31 7.41 2.51
C ALA A 87 -9.31 5.89 2.31
N ILE A 88 -10.36 5.26 2.81
CA ILE A 88 -10.65 3.85 2.56
C ILE A 88 -12.09 3.79 2.05
N ALA A 89 -12.31 3.28 0.85
CA ALA A 89 -13.65 3.08 0.31
C ALA A 89 -13.94 1.59 0.13
N VAL A 90 -15.21 1.21 0.28
CA VAL A 90 -15.72 -0.09 -0.13
C VAL A 90 -16.75 0.16 -1.23
N ASP A 91 -16.59 -0.49 -2.38
CA ASP A 91 -17.58 -0.42 -3.45
C ASP A 91 -18.85 -1.18 -3.04
N ALA A 92 -19.99 -0.48 -3.07
CA ALA A 92 -21.26 -1.03 -2.58
C ALA A 92 -21.80 -2.21 -3.40
N ALA A 93 -21.39 -2.34 -4.67
CA ALA A 93 -21.88 -3.37 -5.58
C ALA A 93 -20.96 -4.60 -5.65
N THR A 94 -19.68 -4.43 -5.38
CA THR A 94 -18.66 -5.46 -5.57
C THR A 94 -17.90 -5.82 -4.31
N GLY A 95 -17.92 -4.96 -3.29
CA GLY A 95 -17.10 -5.12 -2.08
C GLY A 95 -15.61 -4.89 -2.32
N ALA A 96 -15.22 -4.33 -3.48
CA ALA A 96 -13.84 -3.93 -3.73
C ALA A 96 -13.42 -2.85 -2.72
N ILE A 97 -12.27 -3.04 -2.09
CA ILE A 97 -11.73 -2.12 -1.08
C ILE A 97 -10.64 -1.28 -1.74
N SER A 98 -10.83 0.03 -1.76
CA SER A 98 -9.87 1.00 -2.31
C SER A 98 -9.22 1.78 -1.17
N ILE A 99 -7.90 1.72 -1.09
CA ILE A 99 -7.11 2.47 -0.12
C ILE A 99 -6.38 3.56 -0.88
N THR A 100 -6.77 4.80 -0.60
CA THR A 100 -6.13 5.99 -1.16
C THR A 100 -5.06 6.47 -0.18
N PHE A 101 -3.82 6.53 -0.65
CA PHE A 101 -2.71 7.04 0.14
C PHE A 101 -2.65 8.56 0.07
N LEU A 102 -2.36 9.19 1.20
CA LEU A 102 -2.03 10.61 1.28
C LEU A 102 -0.69 10.82 0.57
N THR A 103 -0.64 11.69 -0.44
CA THR A 103 0.56 11.90 -1.26
C THR A 103 1.35 13.12 -0.83
N GLU A 104 0.70 14.12 -0.24
CA GLU A 104 1.33 15.33 0.27
C GLU A 104 1.05 15.49 1.75
N ALA A 105 1.92 16.17 2.48
CA ALA A 105 1.70 16.39 3.89
C ALA A 105 0.45 17.25 4.12
N GLU A 106 -0.40 16.85 5.08
CA GLU A 106 -1.59 17.58 5.48
C GLU A 106 -1.63 17.72 7.00
N GLY A 107 -1.50 18.96 7.49
CA GLY A 107 -1.34 19.21 8.93
C GLY A 107 -0.08 18.53 9.48
N GLU A 108 -0.25 17.62 10.45
CA GLU A 108 0.85 16.84 11.05
C GLU A 108 1.12 15.51 10.31
N ARG A 109 0.29 15.13 9.34
CA ARG A 109 0.41 13.88 8.57
C ARG A 109 1.45 14.04 7.46
N GLU A 110 2.36 13.07 7.34
CA GLU A 110 3.52 13.17 6.43
C GLU A 110 3.21 12.84 4.96
N GLY A 111 2.30 11.90 4.70
CA GLY A 111 2.02 11.37 3.36
C GLY A 111 3.15 10.53 2.74
N VAL A 112 2.99 10.21 1.45
CA VAL A 112 3.90 9.43 0.61
C VAL A 112 4.08 10.10 -0.77
N PRO A 113 4.95 11.12 -0.88
CA PRO A 113 5.12 11.90 -2.11
C PRO A 113 5.54 11.10 -3.34
N GLN A 114 6.20 9.96 -3.13
CA GLN A 114 6.68 9.11 -4.22
C GLN A 114 5.56 8.43 -5.00
N LEU A 115 4.34 8.36 -4.45
CA LEU A 115 3.19 7.79 -5.13
C LEU A 115 2.58 8.76 -6.16
N ALA A 116 2.72 10.08 -5.98
CA ALA A 116 2.14 11.09 -6.87
C ALA A 116 0.65 10.77 -7.17
N THR A 117 0.25 10.62 -8.44
CA THR A 117 -1.13 10.27 -8.82
C THR A 117 -1.41 8.76 -8.78
N GLU A 118 -0.38 7.93 -8.62
CA GLU A 118 -0.45 6.48 -8.57
C GLU A 118 -0.53 6.02 -7.11
N ASN A 119 -1.62 6.38 -6.43
CA ASN A 119 -1.74 6.31 -4.97
C ASN A 119 -2.91 5.47 -4.45
N VAL A 120 -3.54 4.63 -5.29
CA VAL A 120 -4.65 3.77 -4.88
C VAL A 120 -4.24 2.31 -4.91
N LEU A 121 -4.45 1.60 -3.79
CA LEU A 121 -4.33 0.15 -3.67
C LEU A 121 -5.72 -0.47 -3.58
N VAL A 122 -6.05 -1.41 -4.47
CA VAL A 122 -7.39 -2.01 -4.53
C VAL A 122 -7.34 -3.52 -4.26
N TYR A 123 -8.14 -3.97 -3.31
CA TYR A 123 -8.43 -5.39 -3.05
C TYR A 123 -9.84 -5.73 -3.54
N THR A 124 -9.93 -6.61 -4.53
CA THR A 124 -11.20 -7.06 -5.09
C THR A 124 -11.54 -8.46 -4.55
N PRO A 125 -12.74 -8.69 -4.02
CA PRO A 125 -13.17 -10.00 -3.59
C PRO A 125 -13.68 -10.83 -4.77
N TYR A 126 -13.29 -12.10 -4.81
CA TYR A 126 -13.69 -13.08 -5.82
C TYR A 126 -14.34 -14.28 -5.15
N ILE A 127 -15.35 -14.85 -5.81
CA ILE A 127 -15.95 -16.15 -5.45
C ILE A 127 -16.05 -16.97 -6.72
N GLY A 128 -15.62 -18.23 -6.69
CA GLY A 128 -15.70 -19.11 -7.85
C GLY A 128 -14.87 -18.68 -9.07
N GLY A 129 -13.93 -17.74 -8.90
CA GLY A 129 -13.09 -17.20 -9.98
C GLY A 129 -13.58 -15.90 -10.60
N GLU A 130 -14.80 -15.47 -10.27
CA GLU A 130 -15.40 -14.21 -10.71
C GLU A 130 -15.39 -13.18 -9.57
N ALA A 131 -15.29 -11.90 -9.92
CA ALA A 131 -15.45 -10.83 -8.94
C ALA A 131 -16.89 -10.85 -8.41
N ILE A 132 -17.06 -10.58 -7.11
CA ILE A 132 -18.39 -10.48 -6.52
C ILE A 132 -19.15 -9.33 -7.22
N ALA A 133 -20.36 -9.61 -7.68
CA ALA A 133 -21.26 -8.62 -8.29
C ALA A 133 -22.74 -8.90 -7.97
N ASP A 134 -23.07 -10.05 -7.40
CA ASP A 134 -24.41 -10.45 -7.02
C ASP A 134 -24.40 -11.48 -5.86
N ASP A 135 -25.59 -11.83 -5.39
CA ASP A 135 -25.81 -12.80 -4.31
C ASP A 135 -25.68 -14.26 -4.77
N ASN A 136 -25.54 -14.52 -6.08
CA ASN A 136 -25.54 -15.89 -6.63
C ASN A 136 -24.16 -16.57 -6.57
N SER A 137 -23.18 -15.89 -6.01
CA SER A 137 -21.82 -16.38 -5.82
C SER A 137 -21.77 -17.49 -4.76
N THR A 138 -21.29 -18.68 -5.13
CA THR A 138 -21.15 -19.83 -4.22
C THR A 138 -19.68 -20.17 -3.96
N GLY A 139 -19.29 -20.28 -2.69
CA GLY A 139 -17.92 -20.60 -2.28
C GLY A 139 -17.36 -19.64 -1.23
N SER A 140 -16.04 -19.64 -1.07
CA SER A 140 -15.33 -18.74 -0.16
C SER A 140 -14.80 -17.51 -0.89
N ILE A 141 -14.80 -16.37 -0.22
CA ILE A 141 -14.19 -15.13 -0.72
C ILE A 141 -12.67 -15.30 -0.80
N VAL A 142 -12.10 -14.96 -1.96
CA VAL A 142 -10.66 -14.86 -2.21
C VAL A 142 -10.35 -13.43 -2.62
N TRP A 143 -9.42 -12.79 -1.93
CA TRP A 143 -9.02 -11.41 -2.23
C TRP A 143 -7.87 -11.38 -3.23
N ARG A 144 -7.98 -10.51 -4.24
CA ARG A 144 -6.92 -10.24 -5.21
C ARG A 144 -6.63 -8.75 -5.27
N CYS A 145 -5.37 -8.38 -5.44
CA CYS A 145 -4.95 -6.98 -5.51
C CYS A 145 -3.91 -6.68 -6.59
N ASN A 146 -3.67 -7.63 -7.50
CA ASN A 146 -2.80 -7.38 -8.65
C ASN A 146 -3.46 -6.35 -9.59
N PRO A 147 -2.72 -5.34 -10.09
CA PRO A 147 -3.18 -4.36 -11.08
C PRO A 147 -3.89 -4.93 -12.32
N ASN A 148 -3.64 -6.19 -12.69
CA ASN A 148 -4.31 -6.83 -13.83
C ASN A 148 -5.79 -7.16 -13.56
N VAL A 149 -6.20 -7.19 -12.29
CA VAL A 149 -7.52 -7.67 -11.84
C VAL A 149 -8.20 -6.74 -10.83
N SER A 150 -7.57 -5.59 -10.51
CA SER A 150 -8.14 -4.54 -9.66
C SER A 150 -7.78 -3.16 -10.19
N GLU A 151 -8.52 -2.14 -9.76
CA GLU A 151 -8.29 -0.73 -10.14
C GLU A 151 -7.10 -0.09 -9.41
N THR A 152 -6.12 -0.90 -9.00
CA THR A 152 -4.89 -0.43 -8.33
C THR A 152 -4.09 0.46 -9.27
N THR A 153 -3.81 1.68 -8.85
CA THR A 153 -3.01 2.64 -9.61
C THR A 153 -1.54 2.62 -9.20
N ILE A 154 -1.24 2.28 -7.93
CA ILE A 154 0.12 2.19 -7.42
C ILE A 154 0.99 1.31 -8.32
N LEU A 155 2.11 1.88 -8.76
CA LEU A 155 3.08 1.18 -9.60
C LEU A 155 3.54 -0.12 -8.96
N ALA A 156 3.66 -1.19 -9.77
CA ALA A 156 4.03 -2.54 -9.29
C ALA A 156 5.31 -2.58 -8.44
N LYS A 157 6.27 -1.68 -8.69
CA LYS A 157 7.49 -1.57 -7.89
C LYS A 157 7.24 -1.14 -6.43
N TYR A 158 6.12 -0.47 -6.14
CA TYR A 158 5.73 -0.03 -4.80
C TYR A 158 4.68 -0.93 -4.14
N LEU A 159 4.14 -1.90 -4.88
CA LEU A 159 3.15 -2.82 -4.32
C LEU A 159 3.76 -3.79 -3.30
N PRO A 160 2.97 -4.21 -2.29
CA PRO A 160 3.27 -5.34 -1.44
C PRO A 160 3.51 -6.62 -2.24
N ALA A 161 4.11 -7.64 -1.63
CA ALA A 161 4.44 -8.88 -2.34
C ALA A 161 3.19 -9.59 -2.88
N GLU A 162 2.14 -9.63 -2.08
CA GLU A 162 0.86 -10.25 -2.38
C GLU A 162 0.06 -9.58 -3.52
N CYS A 163 0.43 -8.36 -3.91
CA CYS A 163 -0.24 -7.61 -4.98
C CYS A 163 0.58 -7.49 -6.26
N ARG A 164 1.73 -8.17 -6.35
CA ARG A 164 2.60 -8.12 -7.55
C ARG A 164 2.33 -9.25 -8.55
N ASP A 165 1.72 -10.34 -8.12
CA ASP A 165 1.50 -11.57 -8.90
C ASP A 165 0.02 -11.85 -9.17
#